data_AF-S2DI20-F1
#
_entry.id   AF-S2DI20-F1
#
_cell.length_a   1.000
_cell.length_b   1.000
_cell.length_c   1.000
_cell.angle_alpha   90.00
_cell.angle_beta   90.00
_cell.angle_gamma   90.00
#
_symmetry.space_group_name_H-M   'P 1'
#
loop_
_entity.id
_entity.type
_entity.pdbx_description
1 polymer ?
#
loop_
_entity_poly.entity_id
_entity_poly.type
_entity_poly.pdbx_seq_one_letter_code
_entity_poly.pdbx_strand_id
1 'polypeptide(L)' 'MGLLGIGGLEYKFRDIPITLGIDLIPYFYFNHWGGSFIDGSISVRYILK' A
#
# COMPACT_ATOMS: atom_id res chain seq x y z
N MET A 1 20.84 -5.14 7.50
CA MET A 1 20.52 -3.81 6.94
C MET A 1 19.66 -4.05 5.71
N GLY A 2 18.43 -3.53 5.69
CA GLY A 2 17.44 -3.75 4.62
C GLY A 2 16.91 -2.42 4.09
N LEU A 3 16.40 -2.42 2.86
CA LEU A 3 15.64 -1.27 2.33
C LEU A 3 14.15 -1.58 2.43
N LEU A 4 13.42 -0.64 3.03
CA LEU A 4 11.97 -0.63 3.09
C LEU A 4 11.46 0.43 2.11
N GLY A 5 10.70 0.00 1.11
CA GLY A 5 9.91 0.90 0.28
C GLY A 5 8.46 0.87 0.74
N ILE A 6 7.77 2.00 0.70
CA ILE A 6 6.31 2.07 0.81
C ILE A 6 5.83 2.89 -0.39
N GLY A 7 4.95 2.31 -1.18
CA GLY A 7 4.30 2.99 -2.31
C GLY A 7 2.80 2.77 -2.26
N GLY A 8 2.02 3.83 -2.40
CA GLY A 8 0.56 3.76 -2.38
C GLY A 8 -0.06 4.49 -3.56
N LEU A 9 -1.24 4.02 -3.97
CA LEU A 9 -2.10 4.66 -4.96
C LEU A 9 -3.47 4.91 -4.33
N GLU A 10 -3.93 6.15 -4.42
CA GLU A 10 -5.27 6.54 -3.99
C GLU A 10 -6.10 7.03 -5.19
N TYR A 11 -7.33 6.56 -5.28
CA TYR A 11 -8.31 7.00 -6.25
C TYR A 11 -9.53 7.58 -5.56
N LYS A 12 -9.73 8.88 -5.74
CA LYS A 12 -10.88 9.62 -5.21
C LYS A 12 -11.93 9.80 -6.30
N PHE A 13 -13.12 9.27 -6.06
CA PHE A 13 -14.26 9.52 -6.94
C PHE A 13 -14.74 10.97 -6.75
N ARG A 14 -14.96 11.68 -7.86
CA ARG A 14 -15.43 13.07 -7.82
C ARG A 14 -16.90 13.16 -7.41
N ASP A 15 -17.70 12.23 -7.90
CA ASP A 15 -19.17 12.28 -7.80
C ASP A 15 -19.73 11.35 -6.70
N ILE A 16 -18.88 10.50 -6.12
CA ILE A 16 -19.25 9.54 -5.08
C ILE A 16 -18.33 9.80 -3.87
N PRO A 17 -18.84 9.87 -2.62
CA PRO A 17 -18.03 10.11 -1.44
C PRO A 17 -17.26 8.86 -0.98
N ILE A 18 -16.69 8.13 -1.93
CA ILE A 18 -15.85 6.95 -1.73
C ILE A 18 -14.44 7.27 -2.24
N THR A 19 -13.43 6.82 -1.50
CA THR A 19 -12.03 6.78 -1.94
C THR A 19 -11.54 5.35 -1.81
N LEU A 20 -10.82 4.87 -2.83
CA LEU A 20 -10.13 3.59 -2.81
C LEU A 20 -8.64 3.86 -2.66
N GLY A 21 -7.97 3.12 -1.78
CA GLY A 21 -6.53 3.17 -1.58
C GLY A 21 -5.93 1.76 -1.70
N ILE A 22 -4.76 1.67 -2.31
CA ILE A 22 -3.95 0.46 -2.35
C ILE A 22 -2.53 0.83 -1.96
N ASP A 23 -2.01 0.18 -0.93
CA ASP A 23 -0.64 0.35 -0.47
C ASP A 23 0.15 -0.93 -0.72
N LEU A 24 1.41 -0.78 -1.10
CA LEU A 24 2.35 -1.85 -1.31
C LEU A 24 3.64 -1.55 -0.55
N ILE A 25 4.06 -2.52 0.26
CA ILE A 25 5.24 -2.43 1.10
C ILE A 25 6.20 -3.56 0.69
N PRO A 26 7.12 -3.29 -0.26
CA PRO A 26 8.17 -4.24 -0.59
C PRO A 26 9.28 -4.25 0.49
N TYR A 27 9.58 -5.45 0.99
CA TYR A 27 10.69 -5.70 1.91
C TYR A 27 11.86 -6.38 1.18
N PHE A 28 13.00 -5.69 1.10
CA PHE A 28 14.24 -6.23 0.52
C PHE A 28 15.31 -6.38 1.60
N TYR A 29 15.61 -7.63 1.97
CA TYR A 29 16.70 -7.97 2.86
C TYR A 29 17.99 -8.23 2.06
N PHE A 30 19.03 -7.43 2.30
CA PHE A 30 20.33 -7.58 1.63
C PHE A 30 21.20 -8.71 2.21
N ASN A 31 20.77 -9.34 3.31
CA ASN A 31 21.51 -10.41 3.97
C ASN A 31 20.57 -11.57 4.29
N HIS A 32 20.97 -12.78 3.87
CA HIS A 32 20.39 -14.10 4.12
C HIS A 32 19.14 -14.50 3.32
N TRP A 33 19.27 -15.60 2.55
CA TRP A 33 18.41 -16.79 2.33
C TRP A 33 16.90 -16.82 2.70
N GLY A 34 16.24 -15.69 2.91
CA GLY A 34 14.81 -15.55 3.19
C GLY A 34 14.22 -14.59 2.17
N GLY A 35 13.24 -15.09 1.40
CA GLY A 35 12.72 -14.44 0.21
C GLY A 35 12.28 -12.99 0.41
N SER A 36 12.26 -12.24 -0.69
CA SER A 36 11.60 -10.94 -0.72
C SER A 36 10.09 -11.15 -0.51
N PHE A 37 9.52 -10.45 0.47
CA PHE A 37 8.08 -10.46 0.72
C PHE A 37 7.51 -9.11 0.30
N ILE A 38 6.36 -9.15 -0.33
CA ILE A 38 5.58 -7.97 -0.69
C ILE A 38 4.35 -8.02 0.20
N ASP A 39 4.27 -7.10 1.15
CA ASP A 39 3.05 -6.87 1.92
C ASP A 39 2.24 -5.77 1.23
N GLY A 40 0.93 -5.77 1.40
CA GLY A 40 0.06 -4.79 0.77
C GLY A 40 -1.27 -4.65 1.49
N SER A 41 -1.84 -3.46 1.41
CA SER A 41 -3.13 -3.14 2.01
C SER A 41 -4.09 -2.59 0.96
N ILE A 42 -5.38 -2.90 1.12
CA ILE A 42 -6.46 -2.30 0.33
C ILE A 42 -7.37 -1.59 1.32
N SER A 43 -7.70 -0.34 1.03
CA SER A 43 -8.58 0.47 1.85
C SER A 43 -9.74 1.05 1.04
N VAL A 44 -10.90 1.14 1.69
CA VAL A 44 -12.08 1.84 1.18
C VAL A 44 -12.50 2.84 2.24
N ARG A 45 -12.55 4.12 1.87
CA ARG A 45 -12.93 5.21 2.76
C ARG A 45 -14.23 5.83 2.26
N TYR A 46 -15.24 5.87 3.13
CA TYR A 46 -16.51 6.54 2.87
C TYR A 46 -16.61 7.82 3.70
N ILE A 47 -16.97 8.94 3.07
CA ILE A 47 -17.10 10.25 3.73
C ILE A 47 -18.60 10.52 3.95
N LEU A 48 -19.03 10.51 5.22
CA LEU A 48 -20.36 10.99 5.60
C LEU A 48 -20.38 12.52 5.52
N LYS A 49 -21.37 13.09 4.82
CA LYS A 49 -21.60 14.53 4.73
C LYS A 49 -22.61 14.99 5.79
#